data_AF-A0A968UKS9-F1
#
_entry.id   AF-A0A968UKS9-F1
#
_cell.length_a   1.000
_cell.length_b   1.000
_cell.length_c   1.000
_cell.angle_alpha   90.00
_cell.angle_beta   90.00
_cell.angle_gamma   90.00
#
_symmetry.space_group_name_H-M   'P 1'
#
loop_
_entity.id
_entity.type
_entity.pdbx_description
1 polymer ?
#
loop_
_entity_poly.entity_id
_entity_poly.type
_entity_poly.pdbx_seq_one_letter_code
_entity_poly.pdbx_strand_id
1 'polypeptide(L)'
;MTDDNFVSGNIQIDAQGSILLNNAEINNTNAGTGNAGDINLNAPNEISIKDSTVAAIGNQGRIFIGDSLQPSQVTLEGQRTETATDDGMETSFSNLLSTKNSNPDDLAGSISINARDRINVIGTDIQSSTESTRLDRDSTDQDQLNNNFSIISLAIDGENPLGSINIERSQIDTTNFSTGLAGNVVLNAKEKIEISDSLIFSTGQLGEISLGETSSPEEIKFNNAFLTVSNSGVTVPENEDPQLNAGKISINATNNISIANNSDIRTFTERFGNAGSLTIQSENGTVSFDNSDVFSNIEPGGFGTAGDINITANSITLINGHSCNLVL
;
A
#
# COMPACT_ATOMS: atom_id res chain seq x y z
N MET A 1 -9.92 21.25 -26.80
CA MET A 1 -8.54 20.75 -26.70
C MET A 1 -7.60 21.94 -26.76
N THR A 2 -7.42 22.63 -25.64
CA THR A 2 -6.25 23.47 -25.42
C THR A 2 -5.31 22.63 -24.57
N ASP A 3 -4.21 22.26 -25.21
CA ASP A 3 -3.07 21.53 -24.69
C ASP A 3 -2.31 22.43 -23.72
N ASP A 4 -2.87 22.61 -22.53
CA ASP A 4 -2.27 23.41 -21.50
C ASP A 4 -1.48 22.45 -20.57
N ASN A 5 -0.26 22.17 -20.99
CA ASN A 5 0.81 21.48 -20.25
C ASN A 5 1.22 22.25 -18.98
N PHE A 6 0.28 22.56 -18.09
CA PHE A 6 0.58 23.17 -16.80
C PHE A 6 1.15 22.09 -15.90
N VAL A 7 2.46 22.14 -15.67
CA VAL A 7 3.14 21.32 -14.66
C VAL A 7 3.25 22.15 -13.39
N SER A 8 2.73 21.65 -12.28
CA SER A 8 2.98 22.29 -10.98
C SER A 8 4.48 22.19 -10.63
N GLY A 9 5.04 23.24 -10.03
CA GLY A 9 6.43 23.22 -9.60
C GLY A 9 6.70 22.16 -8.52
N ASN A 10 7.96 21.84 -8.25
CA ASN A 10 8.32 20.89 -7.20
C ASN A 10 8.52 21.61 -5.86
N ILE A 11 8.23 20.92 -4.75
CA ILE A 11 8.62 21.33 -3.40
C ILE A 11 9.83 20.49 -2.99
N GLN A 12 10.90 21.14 -2.58
CA GLN A 12 12.11 20.48 -2.09
C GLN A 12 12.52 21.08 -0.74
N ILE A 13 12.62 20.23 0.27
CA ILE A 13 13.07 20.58 1.62
C ILE A 13 14.27 19.69 1.95
N ASP A 14 15.45 20.30 1.95
CA ASP A 14 16.70 19.62 2.31
C ASP A 14 17.23 20.21 3.62
N ALA A 15 17.49 19.35 4.60
CA ALA A 15 18.11 19.73 5.86
C ALA A 15 19.48 19.04 6.03
N GLN A 16 20.44 19.75 6.62
CA GLN A 16 21.72 19.15 7.03
C GLN A 16 21.62 18.30 8.30
N GLY A 17 20.47 18.33 8.97
CA GLY A 17 20.21 17.62 10.22
C GLY A 17 18.93 16.79 10.15
N SER A 18 17.84 17.32 10.69
CA SER A 18 16.52 16.68 10.70
C SER A 18 15.46 17.60 10.11
N ILE A 19 14.38 17.01 9.59
CA ILE A 19 13.13 17.70 9.26
C ILE A 19 12.09 17.28 10.29
N LEU A 20 11.46 18.25 10.95
CA LEU A 20 10.41 18.04 11.94
C LEU A 20 9.17 18.83 11.51
N LEU A 21 8.14 18.13 11.04
CA LEU A 21 6.84 18.70 10.70
C LEU A 21 5.88 18.36 11.83
N ASN A 22 5.21 19.38 12.38
CA ASN A 22 4.24 19.22 13.45
C ASN A 22 3.07 20.17 13.20
N ASN A 23 1.87 19.63 13.03
CA ASN A 23 0.68 20.40 12.60
C ASN A 23 0.96 21.22 11.33
N ALA A 24 1.72 20.67 10.40
CA ALA A 24 2.13 21.33 9.17
C ALA A 24 1.31 20.84 7.97
N GLU A 25 1.28 21.67 6.93
CA GLU A 25 0.65 21.35 5.66
C GLU A 25 1.62 21.65 4.52
N ILE A 26 1.96 20.64 3.73
CA ILE A 26 2.79 20.73 2.54
C ILE A 26 1.98 20.22 1.35
N ASN A 27 1.51 21.15 0.51
CA ASN A 27 0.67 20.80 -0.63
C ASN A 27 1.30 21.22 -1.94
N ASN A 28 1.33 20.28 -2.88
CA ASN A 28 1.64 20.52 -4.27
C ASN A 28 0.46 20.06 -5.13
N THR A 29 -0.43 20.99 -5.49
CA THR A 29 -1.69 20.65 -6.15
C THR A 29 -1.74 21.21 -7.57
N ASN A 30 -2.15 20.37 -8.51
CA ASN A 30 -2.61 20.77 -9.83
C ASN A 30 -4.07 20.35 -9.99
N ALA A 31 -4.97 21.34 -10.05
CA ALA A 31 -6.41 21.10 -10.22
C ALA A 31 -6.83 20.97 -11.71
N GLY A 32 -5.90 21.17 -12.65
CA GLY A 32 -6.11 20.90 -14.07
C GLY A 32 -5.67 19.49 -14.45
N THR A 33 -5.68 19.18 -15.74
CA THR A 33 -5.27 17.87 -16.29
C THR A 33 -3.74 17.72 -16.45
N GLY A 34 -2.98 18.69 -15.94
CA GLY A 34 -1.53 18.71 -16.04
C GLY A 34 -0.85 17.99 -14.88
N ASN A 35 0.45 17.74 -14.99
CA ASN A 35 1.19 17.00 -13.98
C ASN A 35 1.22 17.77 -12.64
N ALA A 36 0.93 17.06 -11.56
CA ALA A 36 1.29 17.50 -10.22
C ALA A 36 2.81 17.35 -10.06
N GLY A 37 3.45 18.36 -9.49
CA GLY A 37 4.88 18.30 -9.22
C GLY A 37 5.18 17.37 -8.03
N ASP A 38 6.46 17.15 -7.78
CA ASP A 38 6.92 16.29 -6.69
C ASP A 38 7.09 17.07 -5.37
N ILE A 39 6.96 16.37 -4.25
CA ILE A 39 7.37 16.83 -2.93
C ILE A 39 8.56 15.98 -2.48
N ASN A 40 9.69 16.60 -2.17
CA ASN A 40 10.92 15.93 -1.74
C ASN A 40 11.33 16.43 -0.35
N LEU A 41 11.43 15.51 0.61
CA LEU A 41 11.90 15.78 1.97
C LEU A 41 13.18 14.97 2.22
N ASN A 42 14.31 15.63 2.48
CA ASN A 42 15.61 14.98 2.62
C ASN A 42 16.36 15.48 3.86
N ALA A 43 16.81 14.55 4.69
CA ALA A 43 17.59 14.85 5.88
C ALA A 43 18.45 13.64 6.27
N PRO A 44 19.71 13.81 6.72
CA PRO A 44 20.57 12.67 7.04
C PRO A 44 20.24 11.99 8.37
N ASN A 45 19.65 12.71 9.32
CA ASN A 45 19.38 12.20 10.66
C ASN A 45 17.97 11.62 10.74
N GLU A 46 16.95 12.48 10.71
CA GLU A 46 15.56 12.09 10.91
C GLU A 46 14.62 12.95 10.07
N ILE A 47 13.56 12.32 9.57
CA ILE A 47 12.38 13.02 9.09
C ILE A 47 11.20 12.58 9.96
N SER A 48 10.64 13.51 10.74
CA SER A 48 9.47 13.29 11.58
C SER A 48 8.31 14.13 11.06
N ILE A 49 7.18 13.48 10.80
CA ILE A 49 5.94 14.09 10.31
C ILE A 49 4.84 13.74 11.29
N LYS A 50 4.46 14.72 12.12
CA LYS A 50 3.51 14.57 13.21
C LYS A 50 2.26 15.39 12.95
N ASP A 51 1.08 14.78 13.04
CA ASP A 51 -0.21 15.45 12.93
C ASP A 51 -0.27 16.42 11.72
N SER A 52 0.35 16.03 10.61
CA SER A 52 0.61 16.90 9.45
C SER A 52 0.03 16.30 8.17
N THR A 53 -0.15 17.16 7.16
CA THR A 53 -0.56 16.74 5.82
C THR A 53 0.58 17.01 4.82
N VAL A 54 0.93 15.99 4.04
CA VAL A 54 1.80 16.12 2.87
C VAL A 54 1.05 15.58 1.65
N ALA A 55 0.67 16.44 0.72
CA ALA A 55 -0.19 16.06 -0.39
C ALA A 55 0.35 16.54 -1.75
N ALA A 56 0.55 15.61 -2.68
CA ALA A 56 0.82 15.89 -4.09
C ALA A 56 -0.41 15.50 -4.91
N ILE A 57 -1.29 16.47 -5.18
CA ILE A 57 -2.62 16.24 -5.76
C ILE A 57 -2.62 16.62 -7.23
N GLY A 58 -3.05 15.71 -8.11
CA GLY A 58 -3.10 15.88 -9.57
C GLY A 58 -2.32 14.79 -10.31
N ASN A 59 -2.14 14.94 -11.62
CA ASN A 59 -1.63 13.86 -12.47
C ASN A 59 -0.17 13.51 -12.13
N GLN A 60 0.09 12.25 -11.75
CA GLN A 60 1.42 11.71 -11.45
C GLN A 60 2.22 12.46 -10.36
N GLY A 61 1.56 13.18 -9.45
CA GLY A 61 2.24 13.87 -8.34
C GLY A 61 2.83 12.89 -7.33
N ARG A 62 4.11 13.05 -6.97
CA ARG A 62 4.82 12.09 -6.11
C ARG A 62 5.31 12.71 -4.81
N ILE A 63 5.44 11.88 -3.79
CA ILE A 63 6.03 12.25 -2.50
C ILE A 63 7.24 11.36 -2.27
N PHE A 64 8.40 11.99 -2.06
CA PHE A 64 9.67 11.34 -1.75
C PHE A 64 10.14 11.77 -0.37
N ILE A 65 10.31 10.82 0.54
CA ILE A 65 10.84 11.02 1.88
C ILE A 65 12.12 10.21 2.00
N GLY A 66 13.25 10.90 2.13
CA GLY A 66 14.55 10.26 2.30
C GLY A 66 15.12 9.61 1.03
N ASP A 67 14.70 10.05 -0.16
CA ASP A 67 15.12 9.42 -1.42
C ASP A 67 16.55 9.81 -1.82
N SER A 68 16.82 11.12 -1.95
CA SER A 68 18.15 11.60 -2.36
C SER A 68 19.17 11.64 -1.22
N LEU A 69 18.69 11.69 0.03
CA LEU A 69 19.50 11.61 1.24
C LEU A 69 18.71 10.87 2.31
N GLN A 70 19.04 9.59 2.50
CA GLN A 70 18.32 8.70 3.39
C GLN A 70 18.59 9.02 4.87
N PRO A 71 17.54 9.35 5.66
CA PRO A 71 17.66 9.54 7.09
C PRO A 71 18.00 8.22 7.79
N SER A 72 18.53 8.29 9.00
CA SER A 72 18.59 7.09 9.86
C SER A 72 17.18 6.56 10.15
N GLN A 73 16.23 7.46 10.37
CA GLN A 73 14.85 7.11 10.68
C GLN A 73 13.82 8.03 10.01
N VAL A 74 12.68 7.45 9.64
CA VAL A 74 11.46 8.19 9.32
C VAL A 74 10.38 7.83 10.34
N THR A 75 9.72 8.84 10.89
CA THR A 75 8.59 8.67 11.80
C THR A 75 7.40 9.45 11.27
N LEU A 76 6.32 8.75 10.94
CA LEU A 76 5.00 9.32 10.67
C LEU A 76 4.12 9.04 11.89
N GLU A 77 3.59 10.09 12.52
CA GLU A 77 2.87 9.95 13.77
C GLU A 77 1.59 10.80 13.77
N GLY A 78 0.46 10.15 14.03
CA GLY A 78 -0.83 10.81 14.21
C GLY A 78 -1.74 10.06 15.18
N GLN A 79 -2.97 10.52 15.22
CA GLN A 79 -4.06 9.99 16.02
C GLN A 79 -5.10 9.38 15.09
N ARG A 80 -5.36 8.08 15.27
CA ARG A 80 -6.54 7.42 14.72
C ARG A 80 -7.73 7.71 15.63
N THR A 81 -8.77 8.32 15.07
CA THR A 81 -10.02 8.60 15.77
C THR A 81 -11.16 7.86 15.09
N GLU A 82 -11.94 7.12 15.87
CA GLU A 82 -13.13 6.44 15.39
C GLU A 82 -14.37 7.13 15.95
N THR A 83 -15.25 7.59 15.07
CA THR A 83 -16.45 8.35 15.41
C THR A 83 -17.67 7.56 14.98
N ALA A 84 -18.59 7.29 15.91
CA ALA A 84 -19.90 6.74 15.56
C ALA A 84 -20.75 7.82 14.87
N THR A 85 -21.21 7.52 13.67
CA THR A 85 -22.13 8.33 12.87
C THR A 85 -23.44 7.55 12.64
N ASP A 86 -24.46 8.23 12.11
CA ASP A 86 -25.74 7.57 11.78
C ASP A 86 -25.56 6.50 10.69
N ASP A 87 -24.50 6.61 9.88
CA ASP A 87 -24.15 5.70 8.78
C ASP A 87 -23.12 4.63 9.17
N GLY A 88 -22.64 4.61 10.42
CA GLY A 88 -21.71 3.60 10.92
C GLY A 88 -20.56 4.17 11.73
N MET A 89 -19.36 3.62 11.56
CA MET A 89 -18.16 4.05 12.27
C MET A 89 -17.20 4.69 11.27
N GLU A 90 -16.96 5.99 11.40
CA GLU A 90 -16.00 6.72 10.58
C GLU A 90 -14.62 6.71 11.24
N THR A 91 -13.58 6.42 10.47
CA THR A 91 -12.20 6.49 10.92
C THR A 91 -11.53 7.71 10.31
N SER A 92 -10.77 8.45 11.12
CA SER A 92 -9.97 9.59 10.67
C SER A 92 -8.57 9.54 11.26
N PHE A 93 -7.62 10.14 10.55
CA PHE A 93 -6.22 10.20 10.93
C PHE A 93 -5.77 11.66 10.92
N SER A 94 -5.08 12.11 11.98
CA SER A 94 -4.52 13.46 12.03
C SER A 94 -3.25 13.64 11.21
N ASN A 95 -2.62 12.54 10.77
CA ASN A 95 -1.43 12.56 9.94
C ASN A 95 -1.72 11.88 8.59
N LEU A 96 -1.39 12.57 7.49
CA LEU A 96 -1.78 12.17 6.14
C LEU A 96 -0.65 12.39 5.13
N LEU A 97 -0.32 11.35 4.37
CA LEU A 97 0.43 11.44 3.11
C LEU A 97 -0.49 11.07 1.95
N SER A 98 -0.59 11.92 0.92
CA SER A 98 -1.58 11.72 -0.13
C SER A 98 -1.10 12.04 -1.54
N THR A 99 -1.27 11.10 -2.46
CA THR A 99 -1.14 11.32 -3.90
C THR A 99 -2.49 11.04 -4.56
N LYS A 100 -3.36 12.05 -4.58
CA LYS A 100 -4.73 11.91 -5.08
C LYS A 100 -4.93 12.53 -6.45
N ASN A 101 -5.75 11.88 -7.26
CA ASN A 101 -6.28 12.45 -8.49
C ASN A 101 -7.80 12.24 -8.59
N SER A 102 -8.51 13.29 -8.98
CA SER A 102 -9.96 13.30 -9.17
C SER A 102 -10.37 13.66 -10.60
N ASN A 103 -9.42 13.86 -11.51
CA ASN A 103 -9.70 13.99 -12.93
C ASN A 103 -9.84 12.59 -13.54
N PRO A 104 -10.90 12.34 -14.34
CA PRO A 104 -11.06 11.07 -15.04
C PRO A 104 -9.84 10.76 -15.91
N ASP A 105 -9.39 9.51 -15.84
CA ASP A 105 -8.28 8.95 -16.61
C ASP A 105 -6.88 9.51 -16.34
N ASP A 106 -6.71 10.53 -15.51
CA ASP A 106 -5.38 10.88 -14.99
C ASP A 106 -4.94 9.85 -13.94
N LEU A 107 -3.64 9.78 -13.66
CA LEU A 107 -3.10 8.85 -12.66
C LEU A 107 -2.76 9.60 -11.38
N ALA A 108 -2.99 8.98 -10.23
CA ALA A 108 -2.31 9.41 -9.00
C ALA A 108 -0.83 9.02 -9.10
N GLY A 109 0.04 9.72 -8.37
CA GLY A 109 1.45 9.35 -8.32
C GLY A 109 1.80 8.50 -7.10
N SER A 110 3.10 8.30 -6.90
CA SER A 110 3.66 7.36 -5.92
C SER A 110 4.13 8.05 -4.64
N ILE A 111 4.16 7.30 -3.55
CA ILE A 111 4.74 7.72 -2.27
C ILE A 111 5.90 6.79 -1.95
N SER A 112 7.10 7.33 -1.80
CA SER A 112 8.30 6.56 -1.44
C SER A 112 8.89 7.10 -0.14
N ILE A 113 9.10 6.18 0.81
CA ILE A 113 9.64 6.47 2.13
C ILE A 113 10.84 5.56 2.35
N ASN A 114 12.03 6.16 2.36
CA ASN A 114 13.29 5.43 2.49
C ASN A 114 14.00 5.88 3.77
N ALA A 115 14.54 4.91 4.52
CA ALA A 115 15.37 5.14 5.69
C ALA A 115 16.51 4.13 5.75
N ARG A 116 17.56 4.44 6.51
CA ARG A 116 18.69 3.51 6.68
C ARG A 116 18.45 2.46 7.77
N ASP A 117 17.70 2.81 8.82
CA ASP A 117 17.58 1.96 10.01
C ASP A 117 16.12 1.69 10.40
N ARG A 118 15.23 2.69 10.31
CA ARG A 118 13.86 2.52 10.80
C ARG A 118 12.82 3.36 10.07
N ILE A 119 11.67 2.76 9.83
CA ILE A 119 10.44 3.48 9.46
C ILE A 119 9.35 3.13 10.48
N ASN A 120 8.79 4.15 11.13
CA ASN A 120 7.63 4.00 12.01
C ASN A 120 6.44 4.74 11.40
N VAL A 121 5.33 4.05 11.21
CA VAL A 121 4.05 4.63 10.76
C VAL A 121 3.01 4.36 11.83
N ILE A 122 2.59 5.41 12.53
CA ILE A 122 1.73 5.30 13.71
C ILE A 122 0.55 6.25 13.53
N GLY A 123 -0.68 5.74 13.56
CA GLY A 123 -1.88 6.59 13.46
C GLY A 123 -1.91 7.46 12.19
N THR A 124 -1.37 6.94 11.08
CA THR A 124 -1.20 7.70 9.82
C THR A 124 -2.02 7.07 8.71
N ASP A 125 -2.57 7.91 7.84
CA ASP A 125 -3.14 7.54 6.55
C ASP A 125 -2.11 7.79 5.44
N ILE A 126 -1.80 6.78 4.64
CA ILE A 126 -0.93 6.90 3.46
C ILE A 126 -1.72 6.40 2.25
N GLN A 127 -2.12 7.32 1.39
CA GLN A 127 -3.07 7.00 0.32
C GLN A 127 -2.61 7.50 -1.04
N SER A 128 -2.78 6.63 -2.03
CA SER A 128 -2.65 6.96 -3.44
C SER A 128 -3.91 6.54 -4.16
N SER A 129 -4.65 7.48 -4.74
CA SER A 129 -5.94 7.12 -5.35
C SER A 129 -6.29 7.89 -6.61
N THR A 130 -6.95 7.20 -7.54
CA THR A 130 -7.41 7.77 -8.82
C THR A 130 -8.79 7.24 -9.24
N GLU A 131 -9.34 7.81 -10.30
CA GLU A 131 -10.58 7.42 -10.99
C GLU A 131 -10.30 7.11 -12.47
N SER A 132 -9.32 6.25 -12.74
CA SER A 132 -8.82 5.99 -14.10
C SER A 132 -9.44 4.75 -14.71
N THR A 133 -9.92 4.84 -15.95
CA THR A 133 -10.31 3.66 -16.75
C THR A 133 -9.13 3.06 -17.50
N ARG A 134 -7.94 3.68 -17.41
CA ARG A 134 -6.75 3.28 -18.15
C ARG A 134 -6.28 1.89 -17.73
N LEU A 135 -6.09 1.05 -18.74
CA LEU A 135 -5.57 -0.31 -18.62
C LEU A 135 -4.07 -0.41 -18.94
N ASP A 136 -3.47 0.69 -19.40
CA ASP A 136 -2.07 0.92 -19.83
C ASP A 136 -1.24 -0.35 -20.06
N ARG A 137 -1.66 -1.14 -21.08
CA ARG A 137 -0.82 -2.16 -21.73
C ARG A 137 -0.15 -1.65 -23.00
N ASP A 138 -0.15 -0.33 -23.24
CA ASP A 138 0.49 0.26 -24.42
C ASP A 138 1.93 0.67 -24.09
N SER A 139 2.77 -0.31 -23.81
CA SER A 139 4.20 -0.20 -24.07
C SER A 139 4.62 -1.45 -24.82
N THR A 140 5.11 -1.26 -26.04
CA THR A 140 5.85 -2.27 -26.81
C THR A 140 7.13 -2.76 -26.11
N ASP A 141 7.39 -2.32 -24.87
CA ASP A 141 8.45 -2.80 -23.99
C ASP A 141 7.94 -3.93 -23.08
N GLN A 142 8.47 -5.13 -23.32
CA GLN A 142 8.29 -6.32 -22.49
C GLN A 142 8.94 -6.19 -21.09
N ASP A 143 9.64 -5.09 -20.81
CA ASP A 143 10.33 -4.83 -19.53
C ASP A 143 9.45 -4.06 -18.51
N GLN A 144 8.18 -3.78 -18.83
CA GLN A 144 7.25 -2.99 -18.00
C GLN A 144 6.09 -3.83 -17.43
N LEU A 145 6.31 -5.12 -17.18
CA LEU A 145 5.34 -6.03 -16.55
C LEU A 145 4.96 -5.68 -15.08
N ASN A 146 5.42 -4.53 -14.56
CA ASN A 146 5.27 -4.08 -13.17
C ASN A 146 4.51 -2.74 -13.00
N ASN A 147 3.79 -2.26 -14.03
CA ASN A 147 3.27 -0.88 -14.07
C ASN A 147 1.84 -0.72 -13.56
N ASN A 148 1.64 -0.93 -12.27
CA ASN A 148 0.48 -0.35 -11.59
C ASN A 148 0.60 1.17 -11.53
N PHE A 149 -0.51 1.92 -11.60
CA PHE A 149 -0.47 3.38 -11.81
C PHE A 149 0.18 4.17 -10.67
N SER A 150 0.27 3.56 -9.49
CA SER A 150 0.91 4.13 -8.33
C SER A 150 1.58 3.07 -7.47
N ILE A 151 2.59 3.47 -6.71
CA ILE A 151 3.27 2.62 -5.73
C ILE A 151 3.40 3.41 -4.43
N ILE A 152 2.98 2.81 -3.31
CA ILE A 152 3.39 3.21 -1.98
C ILE A 152 4.51 2.26 -1.55
N SER A 153 5.72 2.78 -1.41
CA SER A 153 6.91 2.01 -1.05
C SER A 153 7.50 2.50 0.27
N LEU A 154 7.70 1.59 1.22
CA LEU A 154 8.49 1.82 2.42
C LEU A 154 9.69 0.88 2.37
N ALA A 155 10.90 1.44 2.35
CA ALA A 155 12.12 0.65 2.20
C ALA A 155 13.19 1.02 3.21
N ILE A 156 13.80 -0.02 3.79
CA ILE A 156 15.08 0.12 4.49
C ILE A 156 16.22 -0.16 3.51
N ASP A 157 16.81 0.91 3.01
CA ASP A 157 17.86 0.91 1.99
C ASP A 157 19.27 1.03 2.57
N GLY A 158 19.38 0.99 3.90
CA GLY A 158 20.67 0.96 4.60
C GLY A 158 21.29 -0.44 4.67
N GLU A 159 22.59 -0.46 4.93
CA GLU A 159 23.37 -1.68 5.21
C GLU A 159 23.14 -2.23 6.63
N ASN A 160 22.28 -1.59 7.43
CA ASN A 160 22.03 -2.02 8.79
C ASN A 160 21.18 -3.30 8.79
N PRO A 161 21.70 -4.45 9.26
CA PRO A 161 20.93 -5.69 9.31
C PRO A 161 19.74 -5.61 10.25
N LEU A 162 19.73 -4.65 11.20
CA LEU A 162 18.63 -4.38 12.14
C LEU A 162 17.57 -3.40 11.58
N GLY A 163 17.59 -3.20 10.26
CA GLY A 163 16.66 -2.35 9.55
C GLY A 163 15.21 -2.83 9.67
N SER A 164 14.32 -2.02 10.24
CA SER A 164 12.95 -2.44 10.57
C SER A 164 11.86 -1.45 10.14
N ILE A 165 10.69 -1.99 9.80
CA ILE A 165 9.47 -1.23 9.53
C ILE A 165 8.42 -1.62 10.57
N ASN A 166 7.82 -0.62 11.22
CA ASN A 166 6.69 -0.80 12.14
C ASN A 166 5.50 0.04 11.67
N ILE A 167 4.33 -0.60 11.50
CA ILE A 167 3.07 0.04 11.13
C ILE A 167 2.05 -0.27 12.22
N GLU A 168 1.58 0.75 12.91
CA GLU A 168 0.66 0.63 14.04
C GLU A 168 -0.55 1.57 13.86
N ARG A 169 -1.77 1.06 14.06
CA ARG A 169 -3.01 1.85 14.01
C ARG A 169 -3.12 2.73 12.77
N SER A 170 -2.66 2.26 11.62
CA SER A 170 -2.50 3.05 10.39
C SER A 170 -3.27 2.45 9.22
N GLN A 171 -3.45 3.26 8.18
CA GLN A 171 -4.00 2.84 6.90
C GLN A 171 -2.98 3.11 5.80
N ILE A 172 -2.79 2.14 4.92
CA ILE A 172 -2.02 2.31 3.68
C ILE A 172 -2.87 1.82 2.52
N ASP A 173 -3.18 2.68 1.57
CA ASP A 173 -4.00 2.28 0.45
C ASP A 173 -3.64 2.80 -0.92
N THR A 174 -3.83 1.92 -1.88
CA THR A 174 -3.75 2.25 -3.30
C THR A 174 -5.06 1.89 -3.98
N THR A 175 -5.85 2.91 -4.34
CA THR A 175 -7.24 2.68 -4.78
C THR A 175 -7.48 3.30 -6.15
N ASN A 176 -7.95 2.50 -7.11
CA ASN A 176 -8.61 3.02 -8.29
C ASN A 176 -10.11 2.80 -8.16
N PHE A 177 -10.87 3.89 -8.14
CA PHE A 177 -12.32 3.87 -8.01
C PHE A 177 -13.04 3.67 -9.37
N SER A 178 -12.29 3.36 -10.42
CA SER A 178 -12.79 3.09 -11.77
C SER A 178 -12.24 1.76 -12.31
N THR A 179 -12.45 1.47 -13.59
CA THR A 179 -12.15 0.17 -14.19
C THR A 179 -10.68 -0.05 -14.60
N GLY A 180 -9.77 0.86 -14.22
CA GLY A 180 -8.35 0.75 -14.53
C GLY A 180 -7.56 -0.07 -13.51
N LEU A 181 -6.24 -0.05 -13.67
CA LEU A 181 -5.30 -0.73 -12.75
C LEU A 181 -5.41 -0.16 -11.34
N ALA A 182 -5.18 -1.00 -10.32
CA ALA A 182 -4.91 -0.61 -8.95
C ALA A 182 -3.44 -0.18 -8.78
N GLY A 183 -3.07 0.32 -7.59
CA GLY A 183 -1.67 0.60 -7.25
C GLY A 183 -1.01 -0.55 -6.47
N ASN A 184 0.24 -0.36 -6.07
CA ASN A 184 0.99 -1.32 -5.26
C ASN A 184 1.33 -0.78 -3.89
N VAL A 185 1.36 -1.66 -2.90
CA VAL A 185 2.01 -1.42 -1.62
C VAL A 185 3.21 -2.35 -1.52
N VAL A 186 4.39 -1.78 -1.28
CA VAL A 186 5.66 -2.52 -1.22
C VAL A 186 6.39 -2.17 0.07
N LEU A 187 6.61 -3.15 0.94
CA LEU A 187 7.39 -2.97 2.18
C LEU A 187 8.62 -3.87 2.17
N ASN A 188 9.81 -3.27 2.33
CA ASN A 188 11.08 -3.99 2.35
C ASN A 188 11.92 -3.58 3.56
N ALA A 189 12.32 -4.55 4.37
CA ALA A 189 13.16 -4.35 5.54
C ALA A 189 14.33 -5.35 5.57
N LYS A 190 15.13 -5.32 6.63
CA LYS A 190 16.27 -6.23 6.82
C LYS A 190 16.01 -7.21 7.96
N GLU A 191 15.63 -6.68 9.13
CA GLU A 191 15.33 -7.49 10.31
C GLU A 191 13.85 -7.86 10.35
N LYS A 192 12.97 -6.84 10.32
CA LYS A 192 11.59 -7.04 10.70
C LYS A 192 10.62 -6.11 9.98
N ILE A 193 9.47 -6.65 9.61
CA ILE A 193 8.25 -5.88 9.32
C ILE A 193 7.20 -6.27 10.37
N GLU A 194 6.66 -5.30 11.09
CA GLU A 194 5.58 -5.50 12.06
C GLU A 194 4.38 -4.63 11.71
N ILE A 195 3.20 -5.25 11.63
CA ILE A 195 1.96 -4.59 11.29
C ILE A 195 0.94 -4.93 12.38
N SER A 196 0.47 -3.90 13.09
CA SER A 196 -0.47 -4.04 14.20
C SER A 196 -1.65 -3.07 14.10
N ASP A 197 -2.86 -3.56 14.35
CA ASP A 197 -4.10 -2.75 14.36
C ASP A 197 -4.28 -1.89 13.09
N SER A 198 -3.82 -2.38 11.94
CA SER A 198 -3.65 -1.60 10.71
C SER A 198 -4.31 -2.24 9.51
N LEU A 199 -4.64 -1.40 8.53
CA LEU A 199 -5.27 -1.79 7.26
C LEU A 199 -4.29 -1.48 6.13
N ILE A 200 -4.04 -2.46 5.26
CA ILE A 200 -3.29 -2.26 4.02
C ILE A 200 -4.14 -2.80 2.88
N PHE A 201 -4.48 -1.95 1.91
CA PHE A 201 -5.27 -2.38 0.77
C PHE A 201 -4.79 -1.87 -0.58
N SER A 202 -5.02 -2.70 -1.59
CA SER A 202 -4.88 -2.33 -2.99
C SER A 202 -6.16 -2.73 -3.72
N THR A 203 -6.90 -1.73 -4.19
CA THR A 203 -8.25 -1.89 -4.72
C THR A 203 -8.32 -1.43 -6.16
N GLY A 204 -8.81 -2.31 -7.03
CA GLY A 204 -8.92 -2.15 -8.48
C GLY A 204 -8.31 -3.34 -9.23
N GLN A 205 -8.06 -3.19 -10.52
CA GLN A 205 -7.54 -4.29 -11.34
C GLN A 205 -6.06 -4.56 -11.05
N LEU A 206 -5.71 -5.83 -10.83
CA LEU A 206 -4.31 -6.32 -10.74
C LEU A 206 -3.46 -5.64 -9.65
N GLY A 207 -4.07 -5.16 -8.57
CA GLY A 207 -3.37 -4.56 -7.43
C GLY A 207 -2.43 -5.50 -6.69
N GLU A 208 -1.35 -4.99 -6.11
CA GLU A 208 -0.40 -5.82 -5.36
C GLU A 208 -0.06 -5.28 -3.98
N ILE A 209 0.06 -6.21 -3.02
CA ILE A 209 0.71 -5.97 -1.74
C ILE A 209 1.89 -6.93 -1.63
N SER A 210 3.10 -6.38 -1.55
CA SER A 210 4.34 -7.13 -1.51
C SER A 210 5.16 -6.79 -0.28
N LEU A 211 5.51 -7.81 0.49
CA LEU A 211 6.32 -7.71 1.71
C LEU A 211 7.58 -8.56 1.54
N GLY A 212 8.74 -7.91 1.56
CA GLY A 212 10.04 -8.59 1.52
C GLY A 212 10.41 -9.21 0.18
N GLU A 213 9.83 -8.78 -0.94
CA GLU A 213 10.12 -9.38 -2.26
C GLU A 213 11.52 -9.02 -2.80
N THR A 214 11.99 -7.79 -2.60
CA THR A 214 13.35 -7.40 -3.04
C THR A 214 14.38 -7.48 -1.91
N SER A 215 13.91 -7.44 -0.66
CA SER A 215 14.72 -7.61 0.54
C SER A 215 13.89 -8.33 1.61
N SER A 216 13.96 -9.65 1.62
CA SER A 216 13.29 -10.50 2.61
C SER A 216 13.79 -10.15 4.02
N PRO A 217 12.93 -9.66 4.93
CA PRO A 217 13.32 -9.49 6.33
C PRO A 217 13.50 -10.85 7.01
N GLU A 218 14.21 -10.89 8.13
CA GLU A 218 14.25 -12.10 8.97
C GLU A 218 12.86 -12.48 9.49
N GLU A 219 12.04 -11.51 9.88
CA GLU A 219 10.73 -11.73 10.49
C GLU A 219 9.63 -10.82 9.94
N ILE A 220 8.43 -11.36 9.73
CA ILE A 220 7.20 -10.59 9.49
C ILE A 220 6.15 -10.96 10.54
N LYS A 221 5.59 -9.96 11.21
CA LYS A 221 4.54 -10.13 12.24
C LYS A 221 3.29 -9.34 11.91
N PHE A 222 2.15 -10.02 12.00
CA PHE A 222 0.82 -9.42 11.93
C PHE A 222 0.07 -9.64 13.25
N ASN A 223 -0.52 -8.57 13.76
CA ASN A 223 -1.29 -8.57 14.99
C ASN A 223 -2.54 -7.70 14.81
N ASN A 224 -3.73 -8.30 14.62
CA ASN A 224 -4.94 -7.57 14.25
C ASN A 224 -4.73 -6.68 13.00
N ALA A 225 -4.11 -7.26 11.97
CA ALA A 225 -3.78 -6.56 10.73
C ALA A 225 -4.53 -7.15 9.54
N PHE A 226 -4.98 -6.26 8.64
CA PHE A 226 -5.78 -6.63 7.49
C PHE A 226 -5.04 -6.27 6.21
N LEU A 227 -4.73 -7.27 5.39
CA LEU A 227 -4.14 -7.09 4.07
C LEU A 227 -5.17 -7.52 3.03
N THR A 228 -5.59 -6.58 2.19
CA THR A 228 -6.65 -6.83 1.20
C THR A 228 -6.23 -6.37 -0.18
N VAL A 229 -6.19 -7.30 -1.13
CA VAL A 229 -6.18 -6.97 -2.56
C VAL A 229 -7.54 -7.27 -3.13
N SER A 230 -8.22 -6.29 -3.71
CA SER A 230 -9.59 -6.52 -4.18
C SER A 230 -9.89 -5.86 -5.51
N ASN A 231 -10.81 -6.47 -6.26
CA ASN A 231 -11.51 -5.81 -7.33
C ASN A 231 -12.99 -5.62 -6.91
N SER A 232 -13.27 -4.49 -6.27
CA SER A 232 -14.55 -4.14 -5.67
C SER A 232 -14.79 -2.63 -5.75
N GLY A 233 -15.94 -2.15 -5.26
CA GLY A 233 -16.21 -0.71 -5.12
C GLY A 233 -16.55 0.04 -6.41
N VAL A 234 -16.49 -0.62 -7.58
CA VAL A 234 -16.86 -0.04 -8.87
C VAL A 234 -18.22 -0.60 -9.31
N THR A 235 -19.21 0.27 -9.47
CA THR A 235 -20.53 -0.12 -10.00
C THR A 235 -20.59 0.14 -11.49
N VAL A 236 -20.66 -0.92 -12.28
CA VAL A 236 -20.86 -0.89 -13.74
C VAL A 236 -22.08 -1.73 -14.11
N PRO A 237 -22.80 -1.41 -15.20
CA PRO A 237 -23.87 -2.28 -15.70
C PRO A 237 -23.33 -3.69 -15.94
N GLU A 238 -24.09 -4.73 -15.56
CA GLU A 238 -23.66 -6.14 -15.67
C GLU A 238 -23.24 -6.52 -17.10
N ASN A 239 -23.87 -5.91 -18.11
CA ASN A 239 -23.56 -6.12 -19.53
C ASN A 239 -22.35 -5.30 -20.04
N GLU A 240 -21.78 -4.44 -19.19
CA GLU A 240 -20.65 -3.56 -19.48
C GLU A 240 -19.48 -3.76 -18.50
N ASP A 241 -19.58 -4.70 -17.54
CA ASP A 241 -18.49 -5.00 -16.61
C ASP A 241 -17.35 -5.72 -17.35
N PRO A 242 -16.20 -5.05 -17.56
CA PRO A 242 -15.07 -5.71 -18.20
C PRO A 242 -14.54 -6.81 -17.27
N GLN A 243 -14.00 -7.89 -17.86
CA GLN A 243 -13.35 -8.94 -17.08
C GLN A 243 -12.09 -8.39 -16.39
N LEU A 244 -12.19 -8.04 -15.12
CA LEU A 244 -11.10 -7.47 -14.33
C LEU A 244 -10.72 -8.42 -13.19
N ASN A 245 -9.47 -8.84 -13.18
CA ASN A 245 -8.97 -9.70 -12.12
C ASN A 245 -8.45 -8.85 -10.96
N ALA A 246 -8.65 -9.33 -9.74
CA ALA A 246 -7.86 -8.87 -8.60
C ALA A 246 -6.39 -9.29 -8.81
N GLY A 247 -5.46 -8.64 -8.10
CA GLY A 247 -4.03 -8.92 -8.25
C GLY A 247 -3.50 -9.93 -7.25
N LYS A 248 -2.43 -9.62 -6.51
CA LYS A 248 -1.75 -10.60 -5.66
C LYS A 248 -1.24 -10.04 -4.34
N ILE A 249 -1.10 -10.91 -3.34
CA ILE A 249 -0.33 -10.63 -2.12
C ILE A 249 0.85 -11.59 -2.06
N SER A 250 2.04 -11.05 -1.84
CA SER A 250 3.29 -11.80 -1.70
C SER A 250 3.94 -11.44 -0.36
N ILE A 251 4.21 -12.44 0.48
CA ILE A 251 4.80 -12.25 1.81
C ILE A 251 6.01 -13.17 1.95
N ASN A 252 7.21 -12.59 1.96
CA ASN A 252 8.46 -13.32 1.98
C ASN A 252 9.30 -12.92 3.20
N ALA A 253 9.76 -13.91 3.96
CA ALA A 253 10.69 -13.72 5.06
C ALA A 253 11.76 -14.82 5.04
N THR A 254 12.95 -14.50 5.52
CA THR A 254 14.03 -15.50 5.60
C THR A 254 13.78 -16.50 6.73
N ASN A 255 13.27 -16.06 7.89
CA ASN A 255 13.05 -16.93 9.05
C ASN A 255 11.57 -17.12 9.39
N ASN A 256 10.88 -16.13 9.96
CA ASN A 256 9.55 -16.38 10.53
C ASN A 256 8.48 -15.43 9.99
N ILE A 257 7.31 -15.98 9.71
CA ILE A 257 6.09 -15.22 9.46
C ILE A 257 5.07 -15.63 10.52
N SER A 258 4.54 -14.67 11.26
CA SER A 258 3.50 -14.92 12.27
C SER A 258 2.28 -14.06 11.97
N ILE A 259 1.13 -14.70 11.81
CA ILE A 259 -0.16 -14.07 11.52
C ILE A 259 -1.07 -14.37 12.69
N ALA A 260 -1.42 -13.35 13.47
CA ALA A 260 -2.08 -13.55 14.76
C ALA A 260 -3.21 -12.56 15.04
N ASN A 261 -4.05 -12.89 16.03
CA ASN A 261 -4.98 -11.97 16.69
C ASN A 261 -5.97 -11.28 15.74
N ASN A 262 -6.84 -12.06 15.10
CA ASN A 262 -7.84 -11.62 14.11
C ASN A 262 -7.22 -10.93 12.88
N SER A 263 -5.97 -11.25 12.54
CA SER A 263 -5.40 -10.81 11.27
C SER A 263 -6.09 -11.54 10.11
N ASP A 264 -6.32 -10.83 9.02
CA ASP A 264 -7.00 -11.32 7.81
C ASP A 264 -6.18 -10.91 6.58
N ILE A 265 -5.75 -11.91 5.80
CA ILE A 265 -4.99 -11.71 4.56
C ILE A 265 -5.80 -12.26 3.41
N ARG A 266 -6.29 -11.39 2.54
CA ARG A 266 -7.25 -11.81 1.52
C ARG A 266 -7.09 -11.14 0.17
N THR A 267 -7.43 -11.91 -0.85
CA THR A 267 -7.68 -11.44 -2.21
C THR A 267 -9.10 -11.76 -2.63
N PHE A 268 -9.86 -10.80 -3.13
CA PHE A 268 -11.21 -11.09 -3.60
C PHE A 268 -11.67 -10.26 -4.79
N THR A 269 -12.75 -10.71 -5.43
CA THR A 269 -13.46 -9.95 -6.45
C THR A 269 -14.96 -10.00 -6.17
N GLU A 270 -15.62 -8.86 -6.29
CA GLU A 270 -17.09 -8.72 -6.28
C GLU A 270 -17.63 -8.48 -7.71
N ARG A 271 -16.76 -8.62 -8.71
CA ARG A 271 -17.01 -8.24 -10.11
C ARG A 271 -16.76 -9.39 -11.07
N PHE A 272 -17.06 -9.18 -12.35
CA PHE A 272 -16.68 -10.13 -13.41
C PHE A 272 -15.15 -10.20 -13.56
N GLY A 273 -14.56 -11.35 -13.24
CA GLY A 273 -13.12 -11.59 -13.25
C GLY A 273 -12.69 -12.57 -12.15
N ASN A 274 -11.41 -12.94 -12.16
CA ASN A 274 -10.85 -13.88 -11.19
C ASN A 274 -10.42 -13.18 -9.89
N ALA A 275 -10.53 -13.90 -8.77
CA ALA A 275 -9.93 -13.48 -7.52
C ALA A 275 -8.39 -13.53 -7.60
N GLY A 276 -7.74 -12.80 -6.70
CA GLY A 276 -6.28 -12.67 -6.69
C GLY A 276 -5.56 -13.89 -6.11
N SER A 277 -4.23 -13.94 -6.20
CA SER A 277 -3.44 -15.02 -5.61
C SER A 277 -2.71 -14.59 -4.34
N LEU A 278 -2.48 -15.53 -3.44
CA LEU A 278 -1.75 -15.32 -2.18
C LEU A 278 -0.53 -16.24 -2.13
N THR A 279 0.65 -15.66 -1.89
CA THR A 279 1.88 -16.42 -1.65
C THR A 279 2.50 -16.01 -0.32
N ILE A 280 2.75 -16.99 0.55
CA ILE A 280 3.41 -16.79 1.84
C ILE A 280 4.62 -17.74 1.89
N GLN A 281 5.82 -17.18 1.99
CA GLN A 281 7.06 -17.94 1.99
C GLN A 281 7.96 -17.56 3.16
N SER A 282 8.28 -18.57 3.98
CA SER A 282 9.43 -18.53 4.87
C SER A 282 10.53 -19.42 4.29
N GLU A 283 11.69 -18.84 3.97
CA GLU A 283 12.77 -19.59 3.31
C GLU A 283 13.37 -20.67 4.23
N ASN A 284 13.64 -20.32 5.50
CA ASN A 284 14.40 -21.15 6.43
C ASN A 284 13.70 -21.42 7.76
N GLY A 285 12.47 -20.93 7.98
CA GLY A 285 11.80 -21.07 9.27
C GLY A 285 10.32 -21.39 9.19
N THR A 286 9.53 -20.72 10.02
CA THR A 286 8.15 -21.11 10.31
C THR A 286 7.15 -20.08 9.79
N VAL A 287 6.02 -20.57 9.27
CA VAL A 287 4.81 -19.77 9.11
C VAL A 287 3.81 -20.22 10.19
N SER A 288 3.38 -19.30 11.06
CA SER A 288 2.38 -19.57 12.10
C SER A 288 1.12 -18.74 11.91
N PHE A 289 -0.02 -19.39 12.11
CA PHE A 289 -1.34 -18.78 12.13
C PHE A 289 -1.95 -19.00 13.51
N ASP A 290 -2.36 -17.91 14.18
CA ASP A 290 -3.00 -17.94 15.50
C ASP A 290 -4.26 -17.06 15.53
N ASN A 291 -5.44 -17.66 15.50
CA ASN A 291 -6.71 -16.94 15.41
C ASN A 291 -6.70 -15.91 14.27
N SER A 292 -6.47 -16.39 13.04
CA SER A 292 -6.29 -15.56 11.85
C SER A 292 -6.79 -16.24 10.60
N ASP A 293 -7.08 -15.49 9.54
CA ASP A 293 -7.63 -16.03 8.30
C ASP A 293 -6.81 -15.67 7.06
N VAL A 294 -6.87 -16.56 6.07
CA VAL A 294 -6.29 -16.37 4.73
C VAL A 294 -7.29 -16.80 3.66
N PHE A 295 -7.66 -15.88 2.76
CA PHE A 295 -8.72 -16.11 1.78
C PHE A 295 -8.36 -15.69 0.36
N SER A 296 -8.69 -16.54 -0.62
CA SER A 296 -8.80 -16.12 -2.02
C SER A 296 -10.14 -16.58 -2.56
N ASN A 297 -11.07 -15.64 -2.76
CA ASN A 297 -12.46 -15.97 -3.03
C ASN A 297 -13.15 -14.99 -3.98
N ILE A 298 -14.25 -15.47 -4.55
CA ILE A 298 -15.23 -14.65 -5.25
C ILE A 298 -16.30 -14.30 -4.21
N GLU A 299 -16.51 -13.01 -3.99
CA GLU A 299 -17.54 -12.50 -3.07
C GLU A 299 -18.89 -12.34 -3.79
N PRO A 300 -20.02 -12.23 -3.06
CA PRO A 300 -21.34 -12.05 -3.66
C PRO A 300 -21.39 -10.91 -4.68
N GLY A 301 -21.81 -11.22 -5.90
CA GLY A 301 -21.81 -10.29 -7.04
C GLY A 301 -20.69 -10.55 -8.04
N GLY A 302 -19.63 -11.26 -7.63
CA GLY A 302 -18.53 -11.63 -8.51
C GLY A 302 -18.81 -12.87 -9.37
N PHE A 303 -18.13 -12.93 -10.52
CA PHE A 303 -18.20 -14.06 -11.45
C PHE A 303 -16.82 -14.37 -12.03
N GLY A 304 -16.26 -15.54 -11.74
CA GLY A 304 -14.94 -15.93 -12.24
C GLY A 304 -14.42 -17.21 -11.60
N THR A 305 -13.11 -17.26 -11.35
CA THR A 305 -12.44 -18.35 -10.61
C THR A 305 -11.74 -17.80 -9.37
N ALA A 306 -11.83 -18.51 -8.25
CA ALA A 306 -11.01 -18.24 -7.06
C ALA A 306 -9.51 -18.36 -7.39
N GLY A 307 -8.65 -17.62 -6.70
CA GLY A 307 -7.21 -17.67 -6.92
C GLY A 307 -6.50 -18.64 -5.97
N ASP A 308 -5.24 -18.92 -6.28
CA ASP A 308 -4.44 -19.87 -5.52
C ASP A 308 -3.90 -19.27 -4.22
N ILE A 309 -3.83 -20.11 -3.17
CA ILE A 309 -3.12 -19.82 -1.92
C ILE A 309 -1.94 -20.78 -1.80
N ASN A 310 -0.71 -20.24 -1.86
CA ASN A 310 0.52 -21.02 -1.75
C ASN A 310 1.27 -20.64 -0.48
N ILE A 311 1.49 -21.61 0.42
CA ILE A 311 2.24 -21.41 1.67
C ILE A 311 3.42 -22.37 1.69
N THR A 312 4.64 -21.84 1.79
CA THR A 312 5.88 -22.62 1.84
C THR A 312 6.73 -22.23 3.05
N ALA A 313 7.13 -23.21 3.85
CA ALA A 313 7.97 -23.01 5.02
C ALA A 313 8.64 -24.34 5.43
N ASN A 314 9.66 -24.28 6.30
CA ASN A 314 10.19 -25.48 6.95
C ASN A 314 9.19 -26.07 7.95
N SER A 315 8.38 -25.22 8.57
CA SER A 315 7.27 -25.63 9.42
C SER A 315 6.07 -24.71 9.23
N ILE A 316 4.87 -25.29 9.19
CA ILE A 316 3.61 -24.55 9.17
C ILE A 316 2.83 -24.93 10.42
N THR A 317 2.42 -23.93 11.20
CA THR A 317 1.67 -24.13 12.45
C THR A 317 0.32 -23.41 12.38
N LEU A 318 -0.75 -24.11 12.76
CA LEU A 318 -2.12 -23.59 12.86
C LEU A 318 -2.60 -23.77 14.32
N ILE A 319 -2.78 -22.68 15.08
CA ILE A 319 -3.25 -22.68 16.49
C ILE A 319 -4.50 -21.78 16.71
N ASN A 320 -5.57 -22.30 17.32
CA ASN A 320 -6.83 -21.58 17.59
C ASN A 320 -7.57 -20.97 16.36
N GLY A 321 -8.73 -21.52 15.98
CA GLY A 321 -9.78 -20.75 15.30
C GLY A 321 -9.51 -20.19 13.89
N HIS A 322 -8.43 -20.59 13.21
CA HIS A 322 -8.09 -20.14 11.86
C HIS A 322 -8.81 -20.91 10.74
N SER A 323 -9.17 -20.18 9.69
CA SER A 323 -9.67 -20.69 8.42
C SER A 323 -8.70 -20.36 7.29
N CYS A 324 -8.36 -21.37 6.50
CA CYS A 324 -7.74 -21.18 5.19
C CYS A 324 -8.77 -21.71 4.18
N ASN A 325 -9.34 -20.82 3.36
CA ASN A 325 -10.45 -21.18 2.50
C ASN A 325 -10.33 -20.58 1.10
N LEU A 326 -10.79 -21.38 0.13
CA LEU A 326 -11.05 -20.95 -1.24
C LEU A 326 -12.54 -21.19 -1.49
N VAL A 327 -13.28 -20.15 -1.86
CA VAL A 327 -14.73 -20.26 -2.15
C VAL A 327 -14.96 -19.88 -3.61
N LEU A 328 -15.61 -20.81 -4.33
CA LEU A 328 -16.01 -20.72 -5.74
C LEU A 328 -17.40 -20.10 -5.90
#